data_AF-A0A7Y8ISQ6-F1
#
_entry.id   AF-A0A7Y8ISQ6-F1
#
_cell.length_a   1.000
_cell.length_b   1.000
_cell.length_c   1.000
_cell.angle_alpha   90.00
_cell.angle_beta   90.00
_cell.angle_gamma   90.00
#
_symmetry.space_group_name_H-M   'P 1'
#
loop_
_entity.id
_entity.type
_entity.pdbx_description
1 polymer ?
#
loop_
_entity_poly.entity_id
_entity_poly.type
_entity_poly.pdbx_seq_one_letter_code
_entity_poly.pdbx_strand_id
1 'polypeptide(L)'
;MIIFTHHTGEPHGILGAQVAATFFQRKLLIPSIVVGVRRDFSKERLFGFIDKYYEREEKVVAFSHLCGRKDLIGLAQELKQMGFITLLGGPQARQDYYGEPETNSHPHRFRGLRAVMDIGFHGPVDGLNLEHLKRGGTFLEHSWEKNIFLEVDWSNLYTFSDTLKKLDVQLGQVLHAVGCPYSKKTQTVVLPPPVLLRGKGIPEIKVRSEGCIFCDVSRDKGYHGSLEMDRVLAQMEGLPEV
;
A
#
# COMPACT_ATOMS: atom_id res chain seq x y z
N MET A 1 6.84 -0.80 15.67
CA MET A 1 6.49 -0.05 14.45
C MET A 1 4.98 0.14 14.30
N ILE A 2 4.55 1.38 14.12
CA ILE A 2 3.21 1.75 13.71
C ILE A 2 3.15 1.76 12.18
N ILE A 3 2.13 1.10 11.63
CA ILE A 3 1.77 1.17 10.21
C ILE A 3 0.54 2.05 10.09
N PHE A 4 0.73 3.29 9.63
CA PHE A 4 -0.37 4.19 9.35
C PHE A 4 -1.06 3.83 8.05
N THR A 5 -2.38 3.81 8.10
CA THR A 5 -3.21 3.68 6.91
C THR A 5 -4.36 4.66 6.98
N HIS A 6 -4.88 5.02 5.81
CA HIS A 6 -6.10 5.79 5.70
C HIS A 6 -7.30 4.96 6.21
N HIS A 7 -8.15 5.55 7.04
CA HIS A 7 -9.44 4.95 7.42
C HIS A 7 -10.60 5.92 7.15
N THR A 8 -11.43 5.63 6.15
CA THR A 8 -12.66 6.38 5.83
C THR A 8 -13.90 5.88 6.57
N GLY A 9 -13.76 4.86 7.43
CA GLY A 9 -14.91 4.10 7.91
C GLY A 9 -15.39 3.03 6.91
N GLU A 10 -14.74 2.93 5.74
CA GLU A 10 -14.95 1.83 4.81
C GLU A 10 -14.10 0.61 5.23
N PRO A 11 -14.66 -0.61 5.20
CA PRO A 11 -14.00 -1.82 5.69
C PRO A 11 -12.96 -2.41 4.74
N HIS A 12 -12.60 -1.72 3.66
CA HIS A 12 -11.77 -2.28 2.59
C HIS A 12 -10.33 -1.73 2.62
N GLY A 13 -9.36 -2.59 2.28
CA GLY A 13 -7.98 -2.16 1.99
C GLY A 13 -6.97 -2.24 3.13
N ILE A 14 -7.33 -2.79 4.29
CA ILE A 14 -6.45 -2.83 5.48
C ILE A 14 -5.72 -4.17 5.65
N LEU A 15 -6.17 -5.24 4.98
CA LEU A 15 -5.56 -6.59 5.07
C LEU A 15 -4.04 -6.57 4.83
N GLY A 16 -3.58 -5.86 3.79
CA GLY A 16 -2.15 -5.77 3.49
C GLY A 16 -1.34 -5.13 4.62
N ALA A 17 -1.89 -4.13 5.30
CA ALA A 17 -1.24 -3.51 6.46
C ALA A 17 -1.23 -4.47 7.67
N GLN A 18 -2.30 -5.24 7.89
CA GLN A 18 -2.34 -6.21 9.00
C GLN A 18 -1.37 -7.37 8.77
N VAL A 19 -1.34 -7.93 7.56
CA VAL A 19 -0.33 -8.94 7.16
C VAL A 19 1.07 -8.39 7.40
N ALA A 20 1.32 -7.13 7.01
CA ALA A 20 2.62 -6.51 7.22
C ALA A 20 2.95 -6.37 8.72
N ALA A 21 2.05 -5.85 9.54
CA ALA A 21 2.25 -5.76 10.99
C ALA A 21 2.50 -7.13 11.62
N THR A 22 1.76 -8.16 11.21
CA THR A 22 1.97 -9.54 11.67
C THR A 22 3.33 -10.09 11.24
N PHE A 23 3.78 -9.81 10.02
CA PHE A 23 5.12 -10.18 9.55
C PHE A 23 6.21 -9.51 10.38
N PHE A 24 6.12 -8.19 10.58
CA PHE A 24 7.10 -7.46 11.38
C PHE A 24 7.16 -7.98 12.81
N GLN A 25 6.00 -8.27 13.43
CA GLN A 25 5.90 -8.86 14.75
C GLN A 25 6.53 -10.26 14.82
N ARG A 26 6.12 -11.18 13.94
CA ARG A 26 6.41 -12.62 14.08
C ARG A 26 7.72 -13.05 13.41
N LYS A 27 8.13 -12.37 12.33
CA LYS A 27 9.30 -12.75 11.53
C LYS A 27 10.48 -11.81 11.77
N LEU A 28 10.24 -10.52 11.97
CA LEU A 28 11.29 -9.53 12.23
C LEU A 28 11.41 -9.12 13.71
N LEU A 29 10.54 -9.65 14.58
CA LEU A 29 10.53 -9.38 16.03
C LEU A 29 10.39 -7.89 16.38
N ILE A 30 9.70 -7.12 15.53
CA ILE A 30 9.41 -5.70 15.74
C ILE A 30 7.96 -5.56 16.23
N PRO A 31 7.72 -5.09 17.47
CA PRO A 31 6.38 -4.85 18.02
C PRO A 31 5.54 -3.98 17.10
N SER A 32 4.52 -4.53 16.42
CA SER A 32 3.85 -3.81 15.32
C SER A 32 2.33 -3.77 15.40
N ILE A 33 1.77 -2.59 15.12
CA ILE A 33 0.32 -2.34 15.05
C ILE A 33 -0.04 -1.56 13.80
N VAL A 34 -1.29 -1.71 13.35
CA VAL A 34 -1.89 -0.92 12.29
C VAL A 34 -2.77 0.16 12.90
N VAL A 35 -2.57 1.40 12.46
CA VAL A 35 -3.37 2.54 12.91
C VAL A 35 -4.07 3.19 11.72
N GLY A 36 -5.37 2.94 11.63
CA GLY A 36 -6.27 3.61 10.70
C GLY A 36 -6.56 5.04 11.16
N VAL A 37 -5.97 6.03 10.48
CA VAL A 37 -6.12 7.44 10.83
C VAL A 37 -7.36 8.01 10.14
N ARG A 38 -8.32 8.48 10.95
CA ARG A 38 -9.55 9.11 10.47
C ARG A 38 -9.26 10.50 9.88
N ARG A 39 -10.24 11.12 9.23
CA ARG A 39 -10.09 12.46 8.62
C ARG A 39 -10.11 13.59 9.65
N ASP A 40 -10.79 13.37 10.77
CA ASP A 40 -11.04 14.32 11.85
C ASP A 40 -10.04 14.17 13.01
N PHE A 41 -8.85 13.63 12.75
CA PHE A 41 -7.91 13.32 13.82
C PHE A 41 -7.24 14.56 14.42
N SER A 42 -7.01 14.55 15.73
CA SER A 42 -6.17 15.53 16.41
C SER A 42 -4.70 15.17 16.21
N LYS A 43 -4.01 16.00 15.45
CA LYS A 43 -2.58 15.85 15.15
C LYS A 43 -1.71 15.90 16.42
N GLU A 44 -1.98 16.84 17.31
CA GLU A 44 -1.26 16.98 18.59
C GLU A 44 -1.39 15.72 19.46
N ARG A 45 -2.59 15.18 19.58
CA ARG A 45 -2.82 13.94 20.33
C ARG A 45 -2.20 12.73 19.65
N LEU A 46 -2.20 12.69 18.31
CA LEU A 46 -1.54 11.64 17.56
C LEU A 46 -0.03 11.63 17.83
N PHE A 47 0.63 12.79 17.80
CA PHE A 47 2.05 12.90 18.17
C PHE A 47 2.31 12.47 19.60
N GLY A 48 1.47 12.90 20.56
CA GLY A 48 1.60 12.45 21.95
C GLY A 48 1.47 10.93 22.11
N PHE A 49 0.61 10.28 21.31
CA PHE A 49 0.54 8.82 21.24
C PHE A 49 1.80 8.20 20.62
N ILE A 50 2.30 8.75 19.51
CA ILE A 50 3.50 8.26 18.82
C ILE A 50 4.71 8.35 19.75
N ASP A 51 4.93 9.49 20.41
CA ASP A 51 6.05 9.69 21.33
C ASP A 51 6.03 8.65 22.45
N LYS A 52 4.85 8.39 23.03
CA LYS A 52 4.68 7.37 24.06
C LYS A 52 4.93 5.95 23.52
N TYR A 53 4.46 5.65 22.31
CA TYR A 53 4.65 4.33 21.69
C TYR A 53 6.13 4.05 21.41
N TYR A 54 6.91 5.07 21.05
CA TYR A 54 8.31 4.94 20.65
C TYR A 54 9.33 5.36 21.73
N GLU A 55 8.91 5.57 22.98
CA GLU A 55 9.80 6.04 24.05
C GLU A 55 11.06 5.17 24.23
N ARG A 56 10.96 3.87 23.94
CA ARG A 56 12.05 2.89 24.09
C ARG A 56 12.26 2.01 22.86
N GLU A 57 11.66 2.39 21.73
CA GLU A 57 11.65 1.61 20.51
C GLU A 57 12.39 2.33 19.39
N GLU A 58 12.89 1.59 18.40
CA GLU A 58 13.45 2.21 17.20
C GLU A 58 12.38 3.02 16.46
N LYS A 59 12.70 4.27 16.10
CA LYS A 59 11.80 5.22 15.45
C LYS A 59 11.62 4.89 13.96
N VAL A 60 10.97 3.78 13.66
CA VAL A 60 10.60 3.37 12.30
C VAL A 60 9.08 3.36 12.18
N VAL A 61 8.53 4.11 11.23
CA VAL A 61 7.10 4.16 10.92
C VAL A 61 6.85 3.74 9.48
N ALA A 62 5.75 3.07 9.24
CA ALA A 62 5.33 2.68 7.90
C ALA A 62 4.01 3.35 7.51
N PHE A 63 3.82 3.56 6.23
CA PHE A 63 2.60 4.05 5.63
C PHE A 63 2.15 3.05 4.57
N SER A 64 0.93 2.53 4.73
CA SER A 64 0.30 1.66 3.76
C SER A 64 -0.75 2.46 2.99
N HIS A 65 -0.48 2.68 1.70
CA HIS A 65 -1.38 3.33 0.73
C HIS A 65 -1.99 4.65 1.23
N LEU A 66 -1.35 5.78 0.88
CA LEU A 66 -1.74 7.10 1.38
C LEU A 66 -2.97 7.70 0.69
N CYS A 67 -3.45 7.14 -0.43
CA CYS A 67 -4.65 7.60 -1.16
C CYS A 67 -4.69 9.11 -1.45
N GLY A 68 -3.55 9.79 -1.61
CA GLY A 68 -3.51 11.25 -1.76
C GLY A 68 -3.95 12.06 -0.53
N ARG A 69 -4.03 11.45 0.67
CA ARG A 69 -4.28 12.13 1.95
C ARG A 69 -3.11 13.05 2.30
N LYS A 70 -3.23 14.32 1.92
CA LYS A 70 -2.21 15.37 2.16
C LYS A 70 -1.85 15.53 3.63
N ASP A 71 -2.80 15.33 4.52
CA ASP A 71 -2.61 15.34 5.97
C ASP A 71 -1.72 14.17 6.46
N LEU A 72 -1.85 12.98 5.87
CA LEU A 72 -0.95 11.85 6.18
C LEU A 72 0.44 12.03 5.55
N ILE A 73 0.52 12.65 4.38
CA ILE A 73 1.82 13.04 3.79
C ILE A 73 2.52 14.07 4.69
N GLY A 74 1.79 15.06 5.20
CA GLY A 74 2.32 16.03 6.16
C GLY A 74 2.78 15.38 7.46
N LEU A 75 2.01 14.42 8.00
CA LEU A 75 2.41 13.61 9.15
C LEU A 75 3.73 12.85 8.88
N ALA A 76 3.87 12.20 7.73
CA ALA A 76 5.11 11.51 7.35
C ALA A 76 6.32 12.46 7.29
N GLN A 77 6.12 13.67 6.74
CA GLN A 77 7.17 14.69 6.65
C GLN A 77 7.64 15.15 8.03
N GLU A 78 6.72 15.38 8.95
CA GLU A 78 7.05 15.81 10.30
C GLU A 78 7.70 14.70 11.12
N LEU A 79 7.22 13.46 10.99
CA LEU A 79 7.87 12.31 11.62
C LEU A 79 9.31 12.15 11.12
N LYS A 80 9.54 12.30 9.82
CA LYS A 80 10.90 12.31 9.26
C LYS A 80 11.77 13.42 9.86
N GLN A 81 11.24 14.63 10.01
CA GLN A 81 11.95 15.74 10.66
C GLN A 81 12.26 15.46 12.15
N MET A 82 11.41 14.69 12.82
CA MET A 82 11.63 14.20 14.20
C MET A 82 12.61 13.02 14.29
N GLY A 83 13.22 12.61 13.17
CA GLY A 83 14.23 11.56 13.11
C GLY A 83 13.66 10.15 12.94
N PHE A 84 12.39 10.01 12.55
CA PHE A 84 11.84 8.70 12.20
C PHE A 84 12.31 8.27 10.81
N ILE A 85 12.61 6.98 10.67
CA ILE A 85 12.71 6.31 9.36
C ILE A 85 11.29 6.08 8.85
N THR A 86 11.03 6.54 7.63
CA THR A 86 9.72 6.47 6.99
C THR A 86 9.69 5.45 5.85
N LEU A 87 8.82 4.45 5.97
CA LEU A 87 8.61 3.39 4.98
C LEU A 87 7.27 3.58 4.27
N LEU A 88 7.27 3.62 2.94
CA LEU A 88 6.07 3.61 2.12
C LEU A 88 5.88 2.24 1.47
N GLY A 89 4.75 1.60 1.75
CA GLY A 89 4.38 0.32 1.17
C GLY A 89 3.00 0.34 0.52
N GLY A 90 2.72 -0.71 -0.24
CA GLY A 90 1.44 -0.95 -0.88
C GLY A 90 1.51 -0.96 -2.41
N PRO A 91 0.39 -1.25 -3.09
CA PRO A 91 0.37 -1.49 -4.54
C PRO A 91 0.90 -0.32 -5.37
N GLN A 92 0.65 0.91 -4.93
CA GLN A 92 1.04 2.14 -5.62
C GLN A 92 2.38 2.71 -5.13
N ALA A 93 3.11 2.01 -4.24
CA ALA A 93 4.31 2.55 -3.61
C ALA A 93 5.37 3.02 -4.62
N ARG A 94 5.47 2.37 -5.79
CA ARG A 94 6.40 2.77 -6.85
C ARG A 94 6.05 4.14 -7.42
N GLN A 95 4.82 4.31 -7.88
CA GLN A 95 4.32 5.56 -8.44
C GLN A 95 4.28 6.66 -7.37
N ASP A 96 3.85 6.34 -6.15
CA ASP A 96 3.83 7.28 -5.04
C ASP A 96 5.24 7.75 -4.66
N TYR A 97 6.24 6.87 -4.70
CA TYR A 97 7.61 7.21 -4.35
C TYR A 97 8.30 8.07 -5.42
N TYR A 98 8.23 7.68 -6.69
CA TYR A 98 8.93 8.37 -7.79
C TYR A 98 8.15 9.57 -8.37
N GLY A 99 6.82 9.55 -8.29
CA GLY A 99 5.98 10.53 -8.95
C GLY A 99 5.84 10.29 -10.45
N GLU A 100 5.26 11.28 -11.12
CA GLU A 100 5.03 11.30 -12.55
C GLU A 100 6.31 11.72 -13.32
N PRO A 101 6.47 11.30 -14.59
CA PRO A 101 7.59 11.71 -15.41
C PRO A 101 7.54 13.22 -15.75
N GLU A 102 8.70 13.80 -16.08
CA GLU A 102 8.86 15.19 -16.58
C GLU A 102 8.35 16.28 -15.63
N THR A 103 8.40 16.05 -14.32
CA THR A 103 7.98 17.02 -13.30
C THR A 103 8.77 18.33 -13.31
N ASN A 104 10.00 18.32 -13.85
CA ASN A 104 10.81 19.53 -14.05
C ASN A 104 10.21 20.44 -15.14
N SER A 105 9.67 19.88 -16.21
CA SER A 105 9.04 20.61 -17.31
C SER A 105 7.56 20.90 -17.04
N HIS A 106 6.93 20.11 -16.17
CA HIS A 106 5.51 20.22 -15.82
C HIS A 106 5.35 20.31 -14.29
N PRO A 107 5.47 21.50 -13.68
CA PRO A 107 5.54 21.66 -12.23
C PRO A 107 4.25 21.28 -11.48
N HIS A 108 3.13 21.15 -12.19
CA HIS A 108 1.85 20.68 -11.64
C HIS A 108 1.78 19.17 -11.47
N ARG A 109 2.67 18.41 -12.14
CA ARG A 109 2.73 16.95 -12.01
C ARG A 109 3.20 16.56 -10.62
N PHE A 110 2.68 15.44 -10.14
CA PHE A 110 3.04 14.91 -8.84
C PHE A 110 4.51 14.49 -8.81
N ARG A 111 5.29 15.10 -7.91
CA ARG A 111 6.75 14.89 -7.82
C ARG A 111 7.17 13.61 -7.09
N GLY A 112 6.21 12.85 -6.59
CA GLY A 112 6.48 11.70 -5.73
C GLY A 112 6.81 12.08 -4.31
N LEU A 113 7.00 11.07 -3.48
CA LEU A 113 7.22 11.19 -2.03
C LEU A 113 8.65 10.89 -1.61
N ARG A 114 9.61 10.74 -2.53
CA ARG A 114 11.03 10.47 -2.19
C ARG A 114 11.65 11.48 -1.22
N ALA A 115 11.19 12.73 -1.21
CA ALA A 115 11.65 13.71 -0.22
C ALA A 115 11.13 13.41 1.20
N VAL A 116 9.94 12.83 1.30
CA VAL A 116 9.21 12.56 2.55
C VAL A 116 9.43 11.13 3.06
N MET A 117 9.68 10.18 2.17
CA MET A 117 9.82 8.75 2.47
C MET A 117 11.27 8.32 2.32
N ASP A 118 11.82 7.66 3.34
CA ASP A 118 13.18 7.12 3.31
C ASP A 118 13.25 5.82 2.53
N ILE A 119 12.22 4.99 2.62
CA ILE A 119 12.17 3.69 1.98
C ILE A 119 10.85 3.59 1.21
N GLY A 120 10.92 3.27 -0.08
CA GLY A 120 9.76 2.77 -0.82
C GLY A 120 9.87 1.26 -0.99
N PHE A 121 8.77 0.53 -0.78
CA PHE A 121 8.73 -0.91 -0.96
C PHE A 121 7.52 -1.33 -1.80
N HIS A 122 7.80 -2.02 -2.91
CA HIS A 122 6.80 -2.65 -3.76
C HIS A 122 6.97 -4.17 -3.72
N GLY A 123 5.91 -4.90 -3.38
CA GLY A 123 5.90 -6.36 -3.37
C GLY A 123 5.21 -6.94 -2.14
N PRO A 124 5.24 -8.27 -1.98
CA PRO A 124 4.80 -8.93 -0.76
C PRO A 124 5.80 -8.66 0.39
N VAL A 125 5.30 -8.55 1.62
CA VAL A 125 6.07 -8.02 2.77
C VAL A 125 7.28 -8.86 3.15
N ASP A 126 7.28 -10.14 2.84
CA ASP A 126 8.36 -11.09 3.09
C ASP A 126 9.63 -10.85 2.26
N GLY A 127 9.58 -9.96 1.27
CA GLY A 127 10.77 -9.38 0.64
C GLY A 127 11.55 -8.40 1.54
N LEU A 128 11.01 -8.00 2.70
CA LEU A 128 11.68 -7.11 3.65
C LEU A 128 12.48 -7.88 4.71
N ASN A 129 13.59 -7.28 5.13
CA ASN A 129 14.41 -7.74 6.25
C ASN A 129 14.89 -6.52 7.08
N LEU A 130 15.54 -6.79 8.21
CA LEU A 130 16.01 -5.73 9.14
C LEU A 130 17.01 -4.77 8.49
N GLU A 131 17.86 -5.25 7.57
CA GLU A 131 18.86 -4.41 6.91
C GLU A 131 18.23 -3.41 5.94
N HIS A 132 17.10 -3.77 5.33
CA HIS A 132 16.33 -2.85 4.50
C HIS A 132 15.80 -1.66 5.32
N LEU A 133 15.37 -1.89 6.57
CA LEU A 133 14.82 -0.84 7.45
C LEU A 133 15.87 0.15 7.95
N LYS A 134 17.16 -0.16 7.83
CA LYS A 134 18.28 0.72 8.21
C LYS A 134 18.79 1.59 7.05
N ARG A 135 18.40 1.28 5.81
CA ARG A 135 18.91 1.94 4.60
C ARG A 135 17.94 3.00 4.10
N GLY A 136 18.15 4.25 4.49
CA GLY A 136 17.40 5.38 3.93
C GLY A 136 17.75 5.69 2.47
N GLY A 137 16.84 6.35 1.76
CA GLY A 137 16.99 6.82 0.38
C GLY A 137 16.83 5.76 -0.71
N THR A 138 16.29 4.59 -0.39
CA THR A 138 16.20 3.44 -1.30
C THR A 138 14.77 3.11 -1.73
N PHE A 139 14.64 2.55 -2.93
CA PHE A 139 13.41 1.92 -3.38
C PHE A 139 13.68 0.43 -3.60
N LEU A 140 12.86 -0.42 -3.00
CA LEU A 140 12.99 -1.86 -3.02
C LEU A 140 11.79 -2.45 -3.76
N GLU A 141 12.09 -3.35 -4.69
CA GLU A 141 11.09 -4.08 -5.46
C GLU A 141 11.31 -5.56 -5.25
N HIS A 142 10.26 -6.24 -4.82
CA HIS A 142 10.24 -7.69 -4.65
C HIS A 142 9.11 -8.25 -5.49
N SER A 143 9.43 -9.28 -6.29
CA SER A 143 8.46 -9.88 -7.18
C SER A 143 7.42 -10.65 -6.39
N TRP A 144 6.19 -10.64 -6.88
CA TRP A 144 5.15 -11.51 -6.33
C TRP A 144 5.40 -12.94 -6.77
N GLU A 145 5.40 -13.85 -5.80
CA GLU A 145 5.57 -15.28 -6.01
C GLU A 145 4.37 -16.05 -5.44
N LYS A 146 4.32 -17.36 -5.70
CA LYS A 146 3.25 -18.24 -5.22
C LYS A 146 3.28 -18.42 -3.69
N ASN A 147 4.49 -18.46 -3.14
CA ASN A 147 4.73 -18.65 -1.72
C ASN A 147 5.06 -17.29 -1.09
N ILE A 148 4.06 -16.69 -0.48
CA ILE A 148 4.16 -15.37 0.17
C ILE A 148 3.63 -15.44 1.60
N PHE A 149 4.13 -14.62 2.51
CA PHE A 149 3.59 -14.54 3.86
C PHE A 149 2.14 -14.01 3.87
N LEU A 150 1.22 -14.72 4.54
CA LEU A 150 -0.22 -14.38 4.57
C LEU A 150 -0.86 -14.52 5.96
N GLU A 151 -0.09 -14.83 7.01
CA GLU A 151 -0.67 -14.89 8.35
C GLU A 151 -1.13 -13.50 8.80
N VAL A 152 -2.24 -13.46 9.55
CA VAL A 152 -2.81 -12.23 10.10
C VAL A 152 -3.04 -12.41 11.59
N ASP A 153 -2.66 -11.39 12.35
CA ASP A 153 -3.06 -11.20 13.74
C ASP A 153 -4.20 -10.18 13.75
N TRP A 154 -5.43 -10.64 13.91
CA TRP A 154 -6.62 -9.78 13.88
C TRP A 154 -6.70 -8.80 15.06
N SER A 155 -5.85 -8.96 16.09
CA SER A 155 -5.81 -8.07 17.24
C SER A 155 -4.97 -6.80 17.02
N ASN A 156 -4.24 -6.70 15.91
CA ASN A 156 -3.27 -5.64 15.66
C ASN A 156 -3.84 -4.36 15.04
N LEU A 157 -5.16 -4.27 14.84
CA LEU A 157 -5.82 -3.16 14.16
C LEU A 157 -6.44 -2.16 15.14
N TYR A 158 -6.10 -0.90 14.95
CA TYR A 158 -6.57 0.23 15.74
C TYR A 158 -7.03 1.37 14.82
N THR A 159 -7.89 2.24 15.34
CA THR A 159 -8.28 3.49 14.70
C THR A 159 -7.89 4.67 15.57
N PHE A 160 -7.64 5.82 14.95
CA PHE A 160 -7.29 7.05 15.64
C PHE A 160 -8.09 8.24 15.10
N SER A 161 -8.77 8.95 16.01
CA SER A 161 -9.22 10.33 15.81
C SER A 161 -8.63 11.23 16.89
N ASP A 162 -9.10 11.08 18.13
CA ASP A 162 -8.56 11.80 19.30
C ASP A 162 -7.79 10.89 20.25
N THR A 163 -8.13 9.61 20.22
CA THR A 163 -7.56 8.55 21.07
C THR A 163 -7.44 7.29 20.24
N LEU A 164 -6.50 6.43 20.63
CA LEU A 164 -6.34 5.12 20.03
C LEU A 164 -7.49 4.20 20.48
N LYS A 165 -8.20 3.60 19.53
CA LYS A 165 -9.27 2.63 19.81
C LYS A 165 -8.98 1.34 19.07
N LYS A 166 -9.00 0.21 19.77
CA LYS A 166 -8.90 -1.10 19.12
C LYS A 166 -10.12 -1.31 18.23
N LEU A 167 -9.90 -1.75 17.00
CA LEU A 167 -10.99 -2.13 16.10
C LEU A 167 -11.24 -3.63 16.26
N ASP A 168 -12.47 -3.97 16.61
CA ASP A 168 -12.89 -5.37 16.66
C ASP A 168 -13.22 -5.86 15.25
N VAL A 169 -12.46 -6.85 14.77
CA VAL A 169 -12.61 -7.37 13.40
C VAL A 169 -13.57 -8.54 13.43
N GLN A 170 -14.79 -8.32 12.94
CA GLN A 170 -15.83 -9.34 12.88
C GLN A 170 -15.90 -10.06 11.52
N LEU A 171 -15.27 -9.49 10.50
CA LEU A 171 -15.25 -10.03 9.14
C LEU A 171 -13.84 -9.92 8.57
N GLY A 172 -13.25 -11.06 8.24
CA GLY A 172 -11.96 -11.14 7.55
C GLY A 172 -12.12 -11.40 6.05
N GLN A 173 -11.11 -11.00 5.27
CA GLN A 173 -11.00 -11.32 3.86
C GLN A 173 -10.01 -12.47 3.68
N VAL A 174 -10.38 -13.47 2.88
CA VAL A 174 -9.50 -14.57 2.49
C VAL A 174 -9.01 -14.33 1.07
N LEU A 175 -7.69 -14.39 0.88
CA LEU A 175 -7.08 -14.26 -0.42
C LEU A 175 -7.05 -15.62 -1.11
N HIS A 176 -7.59 -15.70 -2.33
CA HIS A 176 -7.50 -16.89 -3.18
C HIS A 176 -6.59 -16.69 -4.40
N ALA A 177 -6.53 -15.47 -4.94
CA ALA A 177 -5.70 -15.16 -6.08
C ALA A 177 -5.04 -13.78 -5.94
N VAL A 178 -3.83 -13.65 -6.47
CA VAL A 178 -3.10 -12.39 -6.58
C VAL A 178 -3.10 -11.93 -8.02
N GLY A 179 -3.43 -10.66 -8.22
CA GLY A 179 -3.39 -9.99 -9.52
C GLY A 179 -4.50 -10.42 -10.49
N CYS A 180 -4.49 -9.83 -11.67
CA CYS A 180 -5.52 -10.02 -12.70
C CYS A 180 -4.91 -10.72 -13.92
N PRO A 181 -5.49 -11.81 -14.45
CA PRO A 181 -4.96 -12.49 -15.64
C PRO A 181 -4.90 -11.57 -16.86
N TYR A 182 -5.76 -10.55 -16.89
CA TYR A 182 -5.82 -9.60 -17.99
C TYR A 182 -4.80 -8.46 -17.86
N SER A 183 -4.10 -8.31 -16.74
CA SER A 183 -3.24 -7.13 -16.49
C SER A 183 -2.01 -7.04 -17.39
N LYS A 184 -1.51 -8.18 -17.90
CA LYS A 184 -0.43 -8.27 -18.89
C LYS A 184 -0.93 -8.61 -20.29
N LYS A 185 -2.24 -8.72 -20.49
CA LYS A 185 -2.79 -9.09 -21.79
C LYS A 185 -2.61 -7.91 -22.74
N THR A 186 -1.74 -8.09 -23.73
CA THR A 186 -1.61 -7.14 -24.84
C THR A 186 -2.69 -7.43 -25.88
N GLN A 187 -3.35 -6.40 -26.37
CA GLN A 187 -4.27 -6.47 -27.49
C GLN A 187 -4.17 -5.22 -28.37
N THR A 188 -4.51 -5.35 -29.64
CA THR A 188 -4.65 -4.21 -30.55
C THR A 188 -6.13 -3.88 -30.65
N VAL A 189 -6.51 -2.68 -30.20
CA VAL A 189 -7.87 -2.16 -30.32
C VAL A 189 -7.93 -1.23 -31.51
N VAL A 190 -8.94 -1.40 -32.35
CA VAL A 190 -9.22 -0.49 -33.46
C VAL A 190 -10.19 0.57 -32.97
N LEU A 191 -9.75 1.82 -32.94
CA LEU A 191 -10.58 2.95 -32.57
C LEU A 191 -11.17 3.58 -33.84
N PRO A 192 -12.50 3.65 -33.97
CA PRO A 192 -13.10 4.38 -35.07
C PRO A 192 -12.79 5.88 -34.91
N PRO A 193 -12.76 6.65 -36.00
CA PRO A 193 -12.60 8.09 -35.90
C PRO A 193 -13.76 8.70 -35.07
N PRO A 194 -13.50 9.82 -34.36
CA PRO A 194 -14.54 10.59 -33.69
C PRO A 194 -15.74 10.81 -34.60
N VAL A 195 -16.96 10.81 -34.04
CA VAL A 195 -18.21 10.83 -34.82
C VAL A 195 -18.24 11.98 -35.83
N LEU A 196 -17.74 13.16 -35.46
CA LEU A 196 -17.66 14.35 -36.32
C LEU A 196 -16.65 14.25 -37.49
N LEU A 197 -15.76 13.25 -37.44
CA LEU A 197 -14.75 12.97 -38.46
C LEU A 197 -15.12 11.76 -39.32
N ARG A 198 -16.19 11.04 -38.99
CA ARG A 198 -16.72 9.95 -39.83
C ARG A 198 -17.19 10.52 -41.17
N GLY A 199 -16.79 9.91 -42.28
CA GLY A 199 -17.08 10.37 -43.64
C GLY A 199 -16.04 11.32 -44.24
N LYS A 200 -15.05 11.80 -43.46
CA LYS A 200 -13.94 12.63 -43.98
C LYS A 200 -12.73 11.82 -44.48
N GLY A 201 -12.91 10.53 -44.75
CA GLY A 201 -11.82 9.64 -45.18
C GLY A 201 -10.72 9.40 -44.13
N ILE A 202 -10.94 9.80 -42.87
CA ILE A 202 -9.97 9.57 -41.79
C ILE A 202 -9.95 8.07 -41.45
N PRO A 203 -8.78 7.42 -41.47
CA PRO A 203 -8.66 5.99 -41.21
C PRO A 203 -8.90 5.66 -39.73
N GLU A 204 -9.26 4.42 -39.48
CA GLU A 204 -9.29 3.87 -38.12
C GLU A 204 -7.86 3.84 -37.53
N ILE A 205 -7.76 4.11 -36.23
CA ILE A 205 -6.48 4.11 -35.53
C ILE A 205 -6.33 2.79 -34.78
N LYS A 206 -5.22 2.10 -35.00
CA LYS A 206 -4.85 0.92 -34.21
C LYS A 206 -4.08 1.35 -32.98
N VAL A 207 -4.63 1.11 -31.80
CA VAL A 207 -3.99 1.40 -30.51
C VAL A 207 -3.61 0.07 -29.86
N ARG A 208 -2.34 -0.06 -29.49
CA ARG A 208 -1.90 -1.17 -28.64
C ARG A 208 -2.30 -0.85 -27.20
N SER A 209 -3.08 -1.73 -26.61
CA SER A 209 -3.50 -1.67 -25.21
C SER A 209 -2.91 -2.86 -24.47
N GLU A 210 -2.47 -2.64 -23.23
CA GLU A 210 -2.02 -3.68 -22.32
C GLU A 210 -2.77 -3.53 -21.01
N GLY A 211 -3.36 -4.62 -20.54
CA GLY A 211 -4.14 -4.63 -19.30
C GLY A 211 -5.65 -4.61 -19.50
N CYS A 212 -6.37 -4.62 -18.38
CA CYS A 212 -7.82 -4.41 -18.35
C CYS A 212 -8.10 -2.97 -17.93
N ILE A 213 -9.05 -2.29 -18.59
CA ILE A 213 -9.45 -0.90 -18.30
C ILE A 213 -9.90 -0.68 -16.84
N PHE A 214 -10.28 -1.75 -16.13
CA PHE A 214 -10.68 -1.70 -14.72
C PHE A 214 -9.54 -1.94 -13.72
N CYS A 215 -8.32 -2.25 -14.17
CA CYS A 215 -7.32 -2.90 -13.34
C CYS A 215 -5.90 -2.34 -13.52
N ASP A 216 -5.75 -1.01 -13.58
CA ASP A 216 -4.44 -0.35 -13.54
C ASP A 216 -3.60 -0.82 -12.34
N VAL A 217 -4.24 -1.03 -11.17
CA VAL A 217 -3.61 -1.58 -9.95
C VAL A 217 -3.08 -3.02 -10.13
N SER A 218 -3.67 -3.80 -11.04
CA SER A 218 -3.23 -5.18 -11.29
C SER A 218 -2.04 -5.27 -12.25
N ARG A 219 -1.78 -4.23 -13.04
CA ARG A 219 -0.56 -4.14 -13.87
C ARG A 219 0.66 -3.97 -12.97
N ASP A 220 0.52 -3.13 -11.94
CA ASP A 220 1.57 -2.85 -10.96
C ASP A 220 2.03 -4.11 -10.21
N LYS A 221 1.13 -5.06 -9.92
CA LYS A 221 1.51 -6.31 -9.25
C LYS A 221 2.38 -7.24 -10.10
N GLY A 222 2.41 -7.09 -11.42
CA GLY A 222 3.30 -7.86 -12.30
C GLY A 222 3.14 -9.40 -12.24
N TYR A 223 2.13 -9.91 -11.56
CA TYR A 223 1.92 -11.35 -11.31
C TYR A 223 0.42 -11.66 -11.34
N HIS A 224 0.09 -12.82 -11.89
CA HIS A 224 -1.21 -13.43 -11.76
C HIS A 224 -1.00 -14.88 -11.33
N GLY A 225 -1.63 -15.28 -10.22
CA GLY A 225 -1.60 -16.66 -9.75
C GLY A 225 -2.62 -16.92 -8.65
N SER A 226 -3.09 -18.15 -8.59
CA SER A 226 -3.90 -18.68 -7.49
C SER A 226 -2.99 -19.19 -6.37
N LEU A 227 -3.48 -19.05 -5.15
CA LEU A 227 -2.89 -19.68 -3.98
C LEU A 227 -3.33 -21.15 -3.94
N GLU A 228 -2.45 -22.02 -3.39
CA GLU A 228 -2.82 -23.41 -3.14
C GLU A 228 -3.97 -23.49 -2.14
N MET A 229 -4.86 -24.47 -2.32
CA MET A 229 -6.07 -24.61 -1.50
C MET A 229 -5.75 -24.71 0.00
N ASP A 230 -4.71 -25.45 0.38
CA ASP A 230 -4.28 -25.59 1.78
C ASP A 230 -3.95 -24.23 2.41
N ARG A 231 -3.44 -23.27 1.63
CA ARG A 231 -3.14 -21.91 2.10
C ARG A 231 -4.39 -21.05 2.22
N VAL A 232 -5.40 -21.32 1.40
CA VAL A 232 -6.72 -20.68 1.51
C VAL A 232 -7.40 -21.19 2.78
N LEU A 233 -7.37 -22.50 3.01
CA LEU A 233 -7.93 -23.13 4.21
C LEU A 233 -7.24 -22.63 5.49
N ALA A 234 -5.91 -22.56 5.49
CA ALA A 234 -5.16 -22.01 6.63
C ALA A 234 -5.52 -20.54 6.95
N GLN A 235 -5.85 -19.72 5.95
CA GLN A 235 -6.37 -18.37 6.18
C GLN A 235 -7.77 -18.40 6.81
N MET A 236 -8.63 -19.33 6.37
CA MET A 236 -9.99 -19.50 6.90
C MET A 236 -9.98 -19.96 8.36
N GLU A 237 -9.11 -20.90 8.71
CA GLU A 237 -8.89 -21.35 10.08
C GLU A 237 -8.38 -20.23 10.99
N GLY A 238 -7.63 -19.28 10.42
CA GLY A 238 -7.12 -18.13 11.15
C GLY A 238 -8.09 -16.96 11.26
N LEU A 239 -9.32 -17.03 10.73
CA LEU A 239 -10.30 -15.93 10.81
C LEU A 239 -10.72 -15.65 12.26
N PRO A 240 -11.13 -14.42 12.59
CA PRO A 240 -11.63 -14.10 13.93
C PRO A 240 -12.88 -14.93 14.25
N GLU A 241 -12.92 -15.52 15.45
CA GLU A 241 -14.11 -16.17 15.99
C GLU A 241 -15.18 -15.11 16.31
N VAL A 242 -16.44 -15.38 15.97
CA VAL A 242 -17.60 -14.49 16.19
C VAL A 242 -18.37 -14.91 17.42
#